data_AF-A0A9D6DZ35-F1
#
_entry.id   AF-A0A9D6DZ35-F1
#
_cell.length_a   1.000
_cell.length_b   1.000
_cell.length_c   1.000
_cell.angle_alpha   90.00
_cell.angle_beta   90.00
_cell.angle_gamma   90.00
#
_symmetry.space_group_name_H-M   'P 1'
#
loop_
_entity.id
_entity.type
_entity.pdbx_description
1 polymer ?
#
loop_
_entity_poly.entity_id
_entity_poly.type
_entity_poly.pdbx_seq_one_letter_code
_entity_poly.pdbx_strand_id
1 'polypeptide(L)'
;RSDGTINRTGKTSKLSFDFWAMRGMWALASGYEVFRSLDPPYAVVLKKHFDTALKQLKETISHSPHGLPNNATDQGSQALLALCVFYQALPRDDIKALIEQLADRIVSAQGKNPGEFPFRSYPSIIPGDGKPPSLWHAWGSRQMMALALSGKLLRRPDWIRSAEREANHWTVHVLATRGNLHGMNPDPVLYPEQPYGMEVTVQGLVQLYRSTKKDHWSGRFLVSWKQHGRQSDVRLPNRQGL
;
A
#
# COMPACT_ATOMS: atom_id res chain seq x y z
N ARG A 1 19.78 6.74 18.66
CA ARG A 1 20.66 6.83 19.84
C ARG A 1 20.82 8.30 20.19
N SER A 2 21.13 8.65 21.43
CA SER A 2 21.32 10.05 21.85
C SER A 2 22.43 10.77 21.08
N ASP A 3 23.29 10.02 20.40
CA ASP A 3 24.41 10.47 19.55
C ASP A 3 24.03 10.71 18.07
N GLY A 4 22.75 10.55 17.68
CA GLY A 4 22.31 10.70 16.29
C GLY A 4 22.75 9.59 15.32
N THR A 5 23.44 8.55 15.80
CA THR A 5 23.89 7.45 14.95
C THR A 5 22.74 6.52 14.57
N ILE A 6 22.87 5.90 13.39
CA ILE A 6 21.90 4.94 12.86
C ILE A 6 21.75 3.77 13.84
N ASN A 7 20.51 3.48 14.23
CA ASN A 7 20.21 2.26 14.96
C ASN A 7 20.45 1.07 14.05
N ARG A 8 21.42 0.20 14.38
CA ARG A 8 21.74 -1.03 13.63
C ARG A 8 21.29 -2.31 14.34
N THR A 9 20.68 -2.18 15.52
CA THR A 9 20.40 -3.32 16.42
C THR A 9 18.91 -3.50 16.71
N GLY A 10 18.05 -2.56 16.31
CA GLY A 10 16.59 -2.70 16.43
C GLY A 10 16.04 -3.83 15.58
N LYS A 11 14.95 -4.48 16.04
CA LYS A 11 14.30 -5.60 15.32
C LYS A 11 13.90 -5.24 13.87
N THR A 12 13.53 -3.99 13.63
CA THR A 12 13.17 -3.43 12.31
C THR A 12 14.32 -2.65 11.65
N SER A 13 15.50 -2.62 12.27
CA SER A 13 16.69 -1.91 11.78
C SER A 13 17.65 -2.88 11.09
N LYS A 14 17.13 -3.60 10.09
CA LYS A 14 17.91 -4.49 9.24
C LYS A 14 18.19 -3.81 7.90
N LEU A 15 19.39 -4.02 7.35
CA LEU A 15 19.73 -3.53 6.02
C LEU A 15 19.06 -4.44 4.98
N SER A 16 17.83 -4.10 4.60
CA SER A 16 17.04 -4.82 3.59
C SER A 16 16.28 -3.85 2.70
N PHE A 17 16.14 -4.21 1.42
CA PHE A 17 15.25 -3.50 0.50
C PHE A 17 13.83 -4.05 0.63
N ASP A 18 13.19 -3.74 1.75
CA ASP A 18 11.86 -4.22 2.13
C ASP A 18 10.81 -3.09 2.16
N PHE A 19 9.70 -3.35 2.84
CA PHE A 19 8.61 -2.42 3.08
C PHE A 19 9.08 -0.99 3.42
N TRP A 20 10.06 -0.83 4.31
CA TRP A 20 10.52 0.50 4.72
C TRP A 20 11.32 1.20 3.63
N ALA A 21 12.14 0.45 2.88
CA ALA A 21 12.87 0.97 1.75
C ALA A 21 11.93 1.49 0.65
N MET A 22 10.81 0.78 0.39
CA MET A 22 9.82 1.20 -0.61
C MET A 22 9.03 2.43 -0.17
N ARG A 23 8.71 2.55 1.13
CA ARG A 23 8.15 3.79 1.67
C ARG A 23 9.13 4.95 1.57
N GLY A 24 10.42 4.70 1.82
CA GLY A 24 11.49 5.67 1.58
C GLY A 24 11.56 6.09 0.11
N MET A 25 11.45 5.14 -0.82
CA MET A 25 11.40 5.42 -2.26
C MET A 25 10.20 6.30 -2.64
N TRP A 26 9.03 6.07 -2.05
CA TRP A 26 7.86 6.94 -2.25
C TRP A 26 8.08 8.35 -1.69
N ALA A 27 8.73 8.48 -0.52
CA ALA A 27 9.09 9.78 0.04
C ALA A 27 10.09 10.54 -0.87
N LEU A 28 11.09 9.85 -1.43
CA LEU A 28 12.03 10.43 -2.41
C LEU A 28 11.31 10.93 -3.65
N ALA A 29 10.37 10.16 -4.20
CA ALA A 29 9.57 10.57 -5.36
C ALA A 29 8.70 11.80 -5.07
N SER A 30 8.01 11.80 -3.93
CA SER A 30 7.15 12.91 -3.50
C SER A 30 7.98 14.18 -3.24
N GLY A 31 9.15 14.03 -2.61
CA GLY A 31 10.08 15.12 -2.42
C GLY A 31 10.56 15.69 -3.76
N TYR A 32 10.96 14.82 -4.71
CA TYR A 32 11.38 15.27 -6.03
C TYR A 32 10.28 16.06 -6.76
N GLU A 33 9.03 15.59 -6.70
CA GLU A 33 7.88 16.23 -7.32
C GLU A 33 7.66 17.67 -6.83
N VAL A 34 7.86 17.90 -5.53
CA VAL A 34 7.74 19.22 -4.88
C VAL A 34 8.99 20.09 -5.12
N PHE A 35 10.18 19.56 -4.82
CA PHE A 35 11.42 20.34 -4.80
C PHE A 35 11.98 20.64 -6.20
N ARG A 36 11.56 19.93 -7.26
CA ARG A 36 11.99 20.28 -8.64
C ARG A 36 11.68 21.73 -9.02
N SER A 37 10.67 22.35 -8.39
CA SER A 37 10.31 23.75 -8.58
C SER A 37 10.77 24.66 -7.44
N LEU A 38 10.83 24.16 -6.20
CA LEU A 38 11.18 24.97 -5.02
C LEU A 38 12.68 25.06 -4.74
N ASP A 39 13.42 23.97 -4.98
CA ASP A 39 14.86 23.86 -4.75
C ASP A 39 15.46 22.86 -5.77
N PRO A 40 15.77 23.31 -6.99
CA PRO A 40 16.30 22.45 -8.04
C PRO A 40 17.62 21.73 -7.66
N PRO A 41 18.60 22.37 -6.99
CA PRO A 41 19.77 21.67 -6.47
C PRO A 41 19.43 20.50 -5.56
N TYR A 42 18.50 20.66 -4.61
CA TYR A 42 18.08 19.56 -3.75
C TYR A 42 17.29 18.48 -4.51
N ALA A 43 16.50 18.87 -5.50
CA ALA A 43 15.80 17.92 -6.37
C ALA A 43 16.77 16.98 -7.12
N VAL A 44 17.95 17.46 -7.53
CA VAL A 44 19.00 16.61 -8.12
C VAL A 44 19.45 15.52 -7.15
N VAL A 45 19.61 15.86 -5.85
CA VAL A 45 19.97 14.90 -4.80
C VAL A 45 18.86 13.86 -4.62
N LEU A 46 17.59 14.29 -4.52
CA LEU A 46 16.44 13.41 -4.39
C LEU A 46 16.31 12.44 -5.58
N LYS A 47 16.48 12.95 -6.81
CA LYS A 47 16.48 12.14 -8.02
C LYS A 47 17.58 11.08 -7.99
N LYS A 48 18.81 11.45 -7.61
CA LYS A 48 19.93 10.50 -7.51
C LYS A 48 19.61 9.35 -6.54
N HIS A 49 19.03 9.66 -5.39
CA HIS A 49 18.63 8.62 -4.42
C HIS A 49 17.45 7.78 -4.92
N PHE A 50 16.47 8.38 -5.61
CA PHE A 50 15.39 7.65 -6.25
C PHE A 50 15.92 6.68 -7.32
N ASP A 51 16.83 7.13 -8.19
CA ASP A 51 17.45 6.28 -9.22
C ASP A 51 18.23 5.11 -8.60
N THR A 52 18.88 5.34 -7.45
CA THR A 52 19.54 4.28 -6.69
C THR A 52 18.52 3.24 -6.17
N ALA A 53 17.42 3.71 -5.58
CA ALA A 53 16.34 2.83 -5.12
C ALA A 53 15.66 2.10 -6.27
N LEU A 54 15.48 2.75 -7.42
CA LEU A 54 14.91 2.15 -8.63
C LEU A 54 15.77 1.01 -9.16
N LYS A 55 17.11 1.18 -9.18
CA LYS A 55 18.03 0.10 -9.54
C LYS A 55 17.85 -1.10 -8.60
N GLN A 56 17.81 -0.85 -7.29
CA GLN A 56 17.64 -1.90 -6.30
C GLN A 56 16.26 -2.58 -6.40
N LEU A 57 15.19 -1.82 -6.68
CA LEU A 57 13.86 -2.38 -6.91
C LEU A 57 13.84 -3.34 -8.10
N LYS A 58 14.45 -2.96 -9.23
CA LYS A 58 14.56 -3.82 -10.41
C LYS A 58 15.30 -5.12 -10.09
N GLU A 59 16.38 -5.03 -9.31
CA GLU A 59 17.14 -6.20 -8.85
C GLU A 59 16.33 -7.09 -7.90
N THR A 60 15.56 -6.50 -6.98
CA THR A 60 14.69 -7.29 -6.08
C THR A 60 13.58 -8.00 -6.85
N ILE A 61 13.06 -7.38 -7.92
CA ILE A 61 12.02 -7.96 -8.78
C ILE A 61 12.59 -9.07 -9.68
N SER A 62 13.80 -8.93 -10.22
CA SER A 62 14.41 -9.93 -11.10
C SER A 62 14.64 -11.28 -10.39
N HIS A 63 14.84 -11.25 -9.07
CA HIS A 63 14.97 -12.44 -8.22
C HIS A 63 13.63 -12.95 -7.67
N SER A 64 12.51 -12.30 -7.99
CA SER A 64 11.18 -12.71 -7.52
C SER A 64 10.50 -13.64 -8.54
N PRO A 65 10.11 -14.87 -8.16
CA PRO A 65 9.31 -15.75 -9.02
C PRO A 65 7.96 -15.15 -9.43
N HIS A 66 7.44 -14.19 -8.66
CA HIS A 66 6.16 -13.54 -8.93
C HIS A 66 6.28 -12.16 -9.58
N GLY A 67 7.51 -11.69 -9.85
CA GLY A 67 7.76 -10.38 -10.43
C GLY A 67 7.26 -9.23 -9.55
N LEU A 68 7.22 -9.44 -8.23
CA LEU A 68 6.85 -8.47 -7.20
C LEU A 68 7.99 -8.38 -6.19
N PRO A 69 8.29 -7.20 -5.64
CA PRO A 69 9.39 -7.11 -4.70
C PRO A 69 9.06 -7.94 -3.44
N ASN A 70 9.99 -8.82 -3.07
CA ASN A 70 9.86 -9.76 -1.95
C ASN A 70 8.60 -10.66 -2.00
N ASN A 71 8.10 -10.98 -3.21
CA ASN A 71 6.89 -11.78 -3.44
C ASN A 71 5.64 -11.22 -2.75
N ALA A 72 5.57 -9.90 -2.55
CA ALA A 72 4.54 -9.30 -1.72
C ALA A 72 3.83 -8.14 -2.46
N THR A 73 2.51 -8.22 -2.55
CA THR A 73 1.70 -7.21 -3.25
C THR A 73 1.59 -5.92 -2.45
N ASP A 74 1.70 -5.98 -1.13
CA ASP A 74 1.71 -4.80 -0.24
C ASP A 74 2.95 -3.93 -0.53
N GLN A 75 4.11 -4.56 -0.60
CA GLN A 75 5.38 -3.98 -0.99
C GLN A 75 5.35 -3.52 -2.44
N GLY A 76 4.84 -4.35 -3.35
CA GLY A 76 4.59 -3.98 -4.73
C GLY A 76 3.73 -2.71 -4.87
N SER A 77 2.71 -2.55 -4.02
CA SER A 77 1.85 -1.37 -4.05
C SER A 77 2.55 -0.09 -3.59
N GLN A 78 3.46 -0.17 -2.61
CA GLN A 78 4.28 0.96 -2.18
C GLN A 78 5.25 1.40 -3.29
N ALA A 79 5.92 0.42 -3.92
CA ALA A 79 6.78 0.66 -5.06
C ALA A 79 5.98 1.28 -6.22
N LEU A 80 4.80 0.76 -6.53
CA LEU A 80 3.92 1.28 -7.58
C LEU A 80 3.51 2.74 -7.33
N LEU A 81 3.18 3.12 -6.09
CA LEU A 81 2.91 4.52 -5.73
C LEU A 81 4.14 5.42 -5.97
N ALA A 82 5.32 4.99 -5.54
CA ALA A 82 6.57 5.72 -5.74
C ALA A 82 6.86 5.95 -7.24
N LEU A 83 6.70 4.91 -8.06
CA LEU A 83 6.89 4.98 -9.51
C LEU A 83 5.86 5.90 -10.16
N CYS A 84 4.59 5.85 -9.77
CA CYS A 84 3.55 6.72 -10.32
C CYS A 84 3.85 8.20 -10.06
N VAL A 85 4.20 8.55 -8.81
CA VAL A 85 4.55 9.94 -8.45
C VAL A 85 5.77 10.42 -9.23
N PHE A 86 6.84 9.60 -9.27
CA PHE A 86 8.04 9.99 -9.99
C PHE A 86 7.79 10.10 -11.50
N TYR A 87 7.02 9.18 -12.11
CA TYR A 87 6.67 9.22 -13.53
C TYR A 87 5.85 10.46 -13.89
N GLN A 88 4.92 10.89 -13.02
CA GLN A 88 4.19 12.14 -13.22
C GLN A 88 5.12 13.36 -13.22
N ALA A 89 6.17 13.34 -12.39
CA ALA A 89 7.14 14.42 -12.31
C ALA A 89 8.17 14.40 -13.45
N LEU A 90 8.59 13.21 -13.87
CA LEU A 90 9.58 12.99 -14.91
C LEU A 90 9.28 11.68 -15.67
N PRO A 91 8.52 11.75 -16.78
CA PRO A 91 8.15 10.57 -17.55
C PRO A 91 9.37 9.84 -18.12
N ARG A 92 9.40 8.51 -17.92
CA ARG A 92 10.44 7.62 -18.44
C ARG A 92 9.83 6.27 -18.81
N ASP A 93 10.23 5.72 -19.96
CA ASP A 93 9.69 4.46 -20.47
C ASP A 93 10.02 3.27 -19.56
N ASP A 94 11.21 3.24 -18.97
CA ASP A 94 11.61 2.18 -18.05
C ASP A 94 10.81 2.18 -16.74
N ILE A 95 10.35 3.35 -16.30
CA ILE A 95 9.45 3.49 -15.15
C ILE A 95 8.02 3.10 -15.53
N LYS A 96 7.55 3.51 -16.72
CA LYS A 96 6.22 3.13 -17.21
C LYS A 96 6.07 1.61 -17.33
N ALA A 97 7.05 0.94 -17.92
CA ALA A 97 7.06 -0.52 -18.03
C ALA A 97 7.00 -1.20 -16.65
N LEU A 98 7.68 -0.63 -15.65
CA LEU A 98 7.65 -1.15 -14.29
C LEU A 98 6.31 -0.90 -13.59
N ILE A 99 5.64 0.24 -13.84
CA ILE A 99 4.27 0.52 -13.40
C ILE A 99 3.32 -0.53 -13.98
N GLU A 100 3.41 -0.80 -15.27
CA GLU A 100 2.59 -1.81 -15.97
C GLU A 100 2.80 -3.20 -15.38
N GLN A 101 4.06 -3.64 -15.24
CA GLN A 101 4.40 -4.92 -14.64
C GLN A 101 3.83 -5.07 -13.22
N LEU A 102 4.10 -4.12 -12.32
CA LEU A 102 3.66 -4.23 -10.93
C LEU A 102 2.13 -4.18 -10.81
N ALA A 103 1.47 -3.28 -11.56
CA ALA A 103 0.02 -3.17 -11.53
C ALA A 103 -0.64 -4.46 -12.04
N ASP A 104 -0.19 -5.02 -13.16
CA ASP A 104 -0.74 -6.26 -13.70
C ASP A 104 -0.51 -7.45 -12.74
N ARG A 105 0.65 -7.52 -12.08
CA ARG A 105 0.92 -8.55 -11.05
C ARG A 105 0.01 -8.40 -9.83
N ILE A 106 -0.20 -7.19 -9.31
CA ILE A 106 -1.13 -6.96 -8.19
C ILE A 106 -2.56 -7.33 -8.59
N VAL A 107 -3.02 -6.95 -9.79
CA VAL A 107 -4.34 -7.32 -10.30
C VAL A 107 -4.50 -8.83 -10.39
N SER A 108 -3.48 -9.55 -10.88
CA SER A 108 -3.51 -11.01 -11.01
C SER A 108 -3.61 -11.75 -9.68
N ALA A 109 -3.15 -11.13 -8.59
CA ALA A 109 -3.20 -11.69 -7.24
C ALA A 109 -4.53 -11.48 -6.52
N GLN A 110 -5.45 -10.65 -7.07
CA GLN A 110 -6.71 -10.32 -6.41
C GLN A 110 -7.57 -11.57 -6.19
N GLY A 111 -8.23 -11.66 -5.02
CA GLY A 111 -9.21 -12.69 -4.73
C GLY A 111 -10.28 -12.79 -5.83
N LYS A 112 -10.61 -14.03 -6.22
CA LYS A 112 -11.46 -14.31 -7.39
C LYS A 112 -12.96 -14.26 -7.09
N ASN A 113 -13.38 -14.55 -5.87
CA ASN A 113 -14.78 -14.67 -5.49
C ASN A 113 -15.11 -13.67 -4.36
N PRO A 114 -16.20 -12.87 -4.47
CA PRO A 114 -16.63 -12.00 -3.38
C PRO A 114 -17.34 -12.72 -2.24
N GLY A 115 -17.77 -13.97 -2.41
CA GLY A 115 -18.45 -14.77 -1.38
C GLY A 115 -17.53 -15.71 -0.60
N GLU A 116 -16.27 -15.83 -1.02
CA GLU A 116 -15.27 -16.70 -0.38
C GLU A 116 -14.10 -15.84 0.08
N PHE A 117 -13.48 -16.21 1.21
CA PHE A 117 -12.26 -15.57 1.66
C PHE A 117 -11.20 -15.63 0.53
N PRO A 118 -10.57 -14.51 0.15
CA PRO A 118 -10.50 -13.24 0.90
C PRO A 118 -11.37 -12.09 0.35
N PHE A 119 -12.58 -12.36 -0.14
CA PHE A 119 -13.61 -11.36 -0.49
C PHE A 119 -13.13 -10.28 -1.48
N ARG A 120 -12.45 -10.67 -2.56
CA ARG A 120 -11.80 -9.77 -3.54
C ARG A 120 -10.66 -8.88 -2.98
N SER A 121 -10.14 -9.15 -1.79
CA SER A 121 -8.95 -8.44 -1.30
C SER A 121 -7.72 -8.77 -2.15
N TYR A 122 -6.69 -7.93 -2.04
CA TYR A 122 -5.36 -8.31 -2.46
C TYR A 122 -4.61 -8.96 -1.29
N PRO A 123 -4.05 -10.17 -1.45
CA PRO A 123 -3.25 -10.78 -0.40
C PRO A 123 -1.96 -9.97 -0.24
N SER A 124 -1.58 -9.59 0.97
CA SER A 124 -0.37 -8.80 1.21
C SER A 124 0.87 -9.54 0.72
N ILE A 125 0.92 -10.87 0.88
CA ILE A 125 2.00 -11.74 0.39
C ILE A 125 1.42 -12.78 -0.57
N ILE A 126 2.14 -13.08 -1.65
CA ILE A 126 1.73 -14.15 -2.58
C ILE A 126 1.85 -15.52 -1.87
N PRO A 127 0.82 -16.39 -1.97
CA PRO A 127 0.86 -17.75 -1.41
C PRO A 127 1.98 -18.59 -2.04
N GLY A 128 2.81 -19.26 -1.24
CA GLY A 128 3.84 -20.16 -1.80
C GLY A 128 5.09 -20.45 -0.95
N ASP A 129 5.40 -19.64 0.07
CA ASP A 129 6.69 -19.73 0.79
C ASP A 129 6.54 -20.16 2.27
N GLY A 130 5.69 -21.16 2.55
CA GLY A 130 5.35 -21.55 3.94
C GLY A 130 4.53 -20.50 4.72
N LYS A 131 4.07 -19.45 4.02
CA LYS A 131 3.23 -18.39 4.55
C LYS A 131 1.75 -18.68 4.25
N PRO A 132 0.83 -18.26 5.12
CA PRO A 132 -0.59 -18.54 4.93
C PRO A 132 -1.11 -18.01 3.58
N PRO A 133 -1.97 -18.78 2.89
CA PRO A 133 -2.30 -18.58 1.48
C PRO A 133 -3.19 -17.37 1.17
N SER A 134 -3.49 -16.52 2.14
CA SER A 134 -4.36 -15.35 1.98
C SER A 134 -4.15 -14.34 3.10
N LEU A 135 -2.90 -14.20 3.59
CA LEU A 135 -2.58 -13.21 4.60
C LEU A 135 -2.85 -11.82 4.03
N TRP A 136 -3.92 -11.18 4.51
CA TRP A 136 -4.10 -9.76 4.40
C TRP A 136 -3.65 -9.11 5.71
N HIS A 137 -2.95 -8.00 5.63
CA HIS A 137 -2.66 -7.17 6.78
C HIS A 137 -2.85 -5.69 6.49
N ALA A 138 -3.33 -4.95 7.47
CA ALA A 138 -3.68 -3.56 7.27
C ALA A 138 -2.45 -2.67 7.14
N TRP A 139 -1.33 -3.03 7.78
CA TRP A 139 -0.09 -2.28 7.60
C TRP A 139 0.42 -2.46 6.17
N GLY A 140 0.34 -1.43 5.34
CA GLY A 140 0.98 -1.45 4.03
C GLY A 140 0.13 -1.90 2.85
N SER A 141 -1.07 -2.44 3.05
CA SER A 141 -1.96 -2.87 1.97
C SER A 141 -2.58 -1.68 1.21
N ARG A 142 -1.79 -1.03 0.36
CA ARG A 142 -2.16 0.13 -0.46
C ARG A 142 -2.52 -0.23 -1.91
N GLN A 143 -2.80 -1.50 -2.21
CA GLN A 143 -3.09 -2.00 -3.55
C GLN A 143 -4.28 -1.27 -4.19
N MET A 144 -5.39 -1.07 -3.47
CA MET A 144 -6.52 -0.23 -3.92
C MET A 144 -6.07 1.17 -4.34
N MET A 145 -5.30 1.86 -3.50
CA MET A 145 -4.81 3.21 -3.79
C MET A 145 -3.89 3.22 -5.02
N ALA A 146 -2.94 2.29 -5.04
CA ALA A 146 -1.92 2.19 -6.08
C ALA A 146 -2.54 1.90 -7.45
N LEU A 147 -3.50 0.96 -7.53
CA LEU A 147 -4.19 0.62 -8.77
C LEU A 147 -5.16 1.70 -9.25
N ALA A 148 -5.83 2.40 -8.33
CA ALA A 148 -6.66 3.56 -8.70
C ALA A 148 -5.79 4.68 -9.29
N LEU A 149 -4.65 4.99 -8.66
CA LEU A 149 -3.71 6.00 -9.13
C LEU A 149 -3.07 5.61 -10.48
N SER A 150 -2.47 4.43 -10.57
CA SER A 150 -1.80 3.96 -11.79
C SER A 150 -2.80 3.79 -12.94
N GLY A 151 -4.00 3.31 -12.64
CA GLY A 151 -5.09 3.15 -13.61
C GLY A 151 -5.52 4.48 -14.22
N LYS A 152 -5.63 5.53 -13.39
CA LYS A 152 -5.88 6.89 -13.89
C LYS A 152 -4.70 7.41 -14.72
N LEU A 153 -3.48 7.25 -14.20
CA LEU A 153 -2.25 7.78 -14.80
C LEU A 153 -2.00 7.22 -16.20
N LEU A 154 -2.13 5.90 -16.37
CA LEU A 154 -1.87 5.21 -17.63
C LEU A 154 -3.15 4.89 -18.44
N ARG A 155 -4.30 5.46 -18.04
CA ARG A 155 -5.60 5.24 -18.70
C ARG A 155 -5.97 3.76 -18.82
N ARG A 156 -5.75 2.99 -17.74
CA ARG A 156 -6.08 1.57 -17.59
C ARG A 156 -7.34 1.38 -16.75
N PRO A 157 -8.55 1.45 -17.33
CA PRO A 157 -9.80 1.36 -16.58
C PRO A 157 -10.01 -0.02 -15.94
N ASP A 158 -9.33 -1.06 -16.43
CA ASP A 158 -9.31 -2.39 -15.83
C ASP A 158 -8.61 -2.42 -14.46
N TRP A 159 -7.55 -1.64 -14.27
CA TRP A 159 -6.90 -1.48 -12.96
C TRP A 159 -7.79 -0.73 -11.98
N ILE A 160 -8.48 0.33 -12.44
CA ILE A 160 -9.47 1.06 -11.63
C ILE A 160 -10.59 0.10 -11.20
N ARG A 161 -11.16 -0.68 -12.12
CA ARG A 161 -12.18 -1.70 -11.80
C ARG A 161 -11.67 -2.73 -10.79
N SER A 162 -10.39 -3.07 -10.83
CA SER A 162 -9.77 -3.94 -9.82
C SER A 162 -9.85 -3.30 -8.43
N ALA A 163 -9.41 -2.05 -8.30
CA ALA A 163 -9.49 -1.32 -7.04
C ALA A 163 -10.94 -1.16 -6.55
N GLU A 164 -11.90 -0.91 -7.45
CA GLU A 164 -13.33 -0.85 -7.11
C GLU A 164 -13.86 -2.19 -6.57
N ARG A 165 -13.36 -3.33 -7.04
CA ARG A 165 -13.76 -4.65 -6.50
C ARG A 165 -13.30 -4.83 -5.06
N GLU A 166 -12.07 -4.43 -4.71
CA GLU A 166 -11.64 -4.48 -3.31
C GLU A 166 -12.52 -3.55 -2.44
N ALA A 167 -12.75 -2.33 -2.91
CA ALA A 167 -13.59 -1.34 -2.21
C ALA A 167 -15.05 -1.76 -2.02
N ASN A 168 -15.59 -2.56 -2.94
CA ASN A 168 -16.99 -3.03 -2.91
C ASN A 168 -17.20 -4.32 -2.13
N HIS A 169 -16.14 -5.08 -1.86
CA HIS A 169 -16.26 -6.39 -1.23
C HIS A 169 -15.42 -6.45 0.05
N TRP A 170 -14.09 -6.43 -0.08
CA TRP A 170 -13.18 -6.50 1.07
C TRP A 170 -13.36 -5.32 2.03
N THR A 171 -13.32 -4.08 1.53
CA THR A 171 -13.49 -2.90 2.38
C THR A 171 -14.87 -2.88 3.05
N VAL A 172 -15.92 -3.30 2.34
CA VAL A 172 -17.26 -3.42 2.92
C VAL A 172 -17.28 -4.49 4.02
N HIS A 173 -16.66 -5.65 3.78
CA HIS A 173 -16.54 -6.72 4.77
C HIS A 173 -15.86 -6.23 6.06
N VAL A 174 -14.71 -5.56 5.94
CA VAL A 174 -13.97 -5.02 7.10
C VAL A 174 -14.80 -3.98 7.86
N LEU A 175 -15.40 -3.01 7.16
CA LEU A 175 -16.20 -1.95 7.79
C LEU A 175 -17.53 -2.46 8.39
N ALA A 176 -18.17 -3.45 7.78
CA ALA A 176 -19.46 -3.98 8.24
C ALA A 176 -19.32 -4.95 9.43
N THR A 177 -18.17 -5.62 9.56
CA THR A 177 -17.98 -6.65 10.59
C THR A 177 -17.45 -6.07 11.90
N ARG A 178 -16.25 -5.50 11.88
CA ARG A 178 -15.52 -5.12 13.11
C ARG A 178 -14.79 -3.79 13.03
N GLY A 179 -14.72 -3.14 11.86
CA GLY A 179 -13.96 -1.89 11.69
C GLY A 179 -12.47 -2.18 11.44
N ASN A 180 -11.56 -1.45 12.10
CA ASN A 180 -10.12 -1.63 11.87
C ASN A 180 -9.66 -3.04 12.25
N LEU A 181 -8.91 -3.68 11.36
CA LEU A 181 -8.30 -4.99 11.60
C LEU A 181 -6.78 -4.83 11.52
N HIS A 182 -6.03 -5.55 12.35
CA HIS A 182 -4.59 -5.67 12.16
C HIS A 182 -4.28 -6.52 10.92
N GLY A 183 -4.99 -7.64 10.76
CA GLY A 183 -4.91 -8.49 9.59
C GLY A 183 -5.99 -9.55 9.55
N MET A 184 -5.95 -10.42 8.56
CA MET A 184 -6.86 -11.54 8.40
C MET A 184 -6.16 -12.71 7.74
N ASN A 185 -6.30 -13.89 8.34
CA ASN A 185 -5.86 -15.16 7.78
C ASN A 185 -6.74 -16.31 8.27
N PRO A 186 -7.63 -16.81 7.41
CA PRO A 186 -9.09 -16.62 7.48
C PRO A 186 -9.69 -15.96 8.74
N ASP A 187 -9.13 -16.21 9.92
CA ASP A 187 -9.56 -15.58 11.16
C ASP A 187 -9.05 -14.12 11.24
N PRO A 188 -9.87 -13.20 11.78
CA PRO A 188 -9.48 -11.81 11.96
C PRO A 188 -8.45 -11.67 13.09
N VAL A 189 -7.39 -10.91 12.83
CA VAL A 189 -6.43 -10.46 13.84
C VAL A 189 -6.75 -9.00 14.15
N LEU A 190 -7.18 -8.72 15.38
CA LEU A 190 -7.63 -7.38 15.79
C LEU A 190 -6.49 -6.46 16.18
N TYR A 191 -5.49 -6.98 16.90
CA TYR A 191 -4.46 -6.18 17.55
C TYR A 191 -3.04 -6.51 17.06
N PRO A 192 -2.10 -5.54 17.17
CA PRO A 192 -2.33 -4.16 17.60
C PRO A 192 -3.10 -3.33 16.55
N GLU A 193 -3.98 -2.46 17.02
CA GLU A 193 -4.55 -1.43 16.16
C GLU A 193 -3.46 -0.42 15.80
N GLN A 194 -3.39 -0.10 14.51
CA GLN A 194 -2.37 0.79 13.98
C GLN A 194 -3.04 1.88 13.15
N PRO A 195 -2.66 3.17 13.33
CA PRO A 195 -3.20 4.27 12.51
C PRO A 195 -3.03 4.03 11.01
N TYR A 196 -1.97 3.33 10.62
CA TYR A 196 -1.71 2.95 9.24
C TYR A 196 -2.68 1.90 8.68
N GLY A 197 -3.38 1.14 9.53
CA GLY A 197 -4.39 0.17 9.07
C GLY A 197 -5.67 0.82 8.53
N MET A 198 -6.13 1.91 9.18
CA MET A 198 -7.26 2.69 8.67
C MET A 198 -6.86 3.61 7.52
N GLU A 199 -5.65 4.14 7.56
CA GLU A 199 -5.15 5.05 6.54
C GLU A 199 -5.14 4.40 5.15
N VAL A 200 -4.81 3.10 5.01
CA VAL A 200 -4.85 2.44 3.69
C VAL A 200 -6.27 2.37 3.11
N THR A 201 -7.29 2.17 3.96
CA THR A 201 -8.70 2.16 3.53
C THR A 201 -9.14 3.55 3.12
N VAL A 202 -8.89 4.55 3.97
CA VAL A 202 -9.23 5.95 3.73
C VAL A 202 -8.56 6.46 2.45
N GLN A 203 -7.25 6.29 2.31
CA GLN A 203 -6.49 6.80 1.16
C GLN A 203 -6.90 6.10 -0.13
N GLY A 204 -7.18 4.79 -0.09
CA GLY A 204 -7.67 4.08 -1.27
C GLY A 204 -9.05 4.57 -1.72
N LEU A 205 -9.99 4.83 -0.81
CA LEU A 205 -11.31 5.39 -1.14
C LEU A 205 -11.19 6.82 -1.69
N VAL A 206 -10.35 7.67 -1.08
CA VAL A 206 -10.07 9.02 -1.57
C VAL A 206 -9.44 8.96 -2.97
N GLN A 207 -8.52 8.04 -3.21
CA GLN A 207 -7.88 7.88 -4.51
C GLN A 207 -8.87 7.35 -5.57
N LEU A 208 -9.79 6.45 -5.22
CA LEU A 208 -10.89 6.03 -6.08
C LEU A 208 -11.80 7.20 -6.45
N TYR A 209 -12.19 8.04 -5.49
CA TYR A 209 -12.92 9.27 -5.78
C TYR A 209 -12.14 10.18 -6.75
N ARG A 210 -10.85 10.43 -6.48
CA ARG A 210 -9.99 11.25 -7.36
C ARG A 210 -9.85 10.68 -8.78
N SER A 211 -9.96 9.36 -8.92
CA SER A 211 -9.77 8.65 -10.19
C SER A 211 -11.06 8.46 -10.99
N THR A 212 -12.20 8.40 -10.31
CA THR A 212 -13.50 8.09 -10.94
C THR A 212 -14.54 9.20 -10.86
N LYS A 213 -14.39 10.14 -9.92
CA LYS A 213 -15.37 11.19 -9.58
C LYS A 213 -16.75 10.66 -9.15
N LYS A 214 -16.82 9.41 -8.68
CA LYS A 214 -18.06 8.82 -8.14
C LYS A 214 -18.22 9.15 -6.65
N ASP A 215 -19.29 9.87 -6.30
CA ASP A 215 -19.48 10.42 -4.93
C ASP A 215 -19.66 9.36 -3.84
N HIS A 216 -20.12 8.15 -4.17
CA HIS A 216 -20.27 7.11 -3.15
C HIS A 216 -18.93 6.73 -2.50
N TRP A 217 -17.78 6.99 -3.15
CA TRP A 217 -16.47 6.81 -2.54
C TRP A 217 -16.18 7.82 -1.43
N SER A 218 -16.61 9.08 -1.57
CA SER A 218 -16.43 10.12 -0.54
C SER A 218 -17.34 9.85 0.67
N GLY A 219 -18.57 9.40 0.43
CA GLY A 219 -19.48 8.96 1.50
C GLY A 219 -18.93 7.77 2.30
N ARG A 220 -18.37 6.76 1.63
CA ARG A 220 -17.73 5.61 2.30
C ARG A 220 -16.49 5.99 3.09
N PHE A 221 -15.71 6.96 2.62
CA PHE A 221 -14.59 7.51 3.38
C PHE A 221 -15.05 8.08 4.74
N LEU A 222 -16.15 8.86 4.77
CA LEU A 222 -16.68 9.44 6.01
C LEU A 222 -17.14 8.36 7.01
N VAL A 223 -17.73 7.27 6.52
CA VAL A 223 -18.13 6.13 7.36
C VAL A 223 -16.91 5.44 7.96
N SER A 224 -15.88 5.18 7.14
CA SER A 224 -14.62 4.59 7.58
C SER A 224 -13.94 5.43 8.66
N TRP A 225 -13.91 6.75 8.49
CA TRP A 225 -13.37 7.68 9.48
C TRP A 225 -14.13 7.64 10.82
N LYS A 226 -15.48 7.67 10.77
CA LYS A 226 -16.31 7.63 11.99
C LYS A 226 -16.16 6.32 12.78
N GLN A 227 -16.02 5.19 12.11
CA GLN A 227 -15.84 3.90 12.79
C GLN A 227 -14.53 3.84 13.58
N HIS A 228 -13.47 4.45 13.08
CA HIS A 228 -12.21 4.54 13.82
C HIS A 228 -12.33 5.39 15.09
N GLY A 229 -12.97 6.56 14.99
CA GLY A 229 -13.20 7.43 16.15
C GLY A 229 -13.98 6.74 17.27
N ARG A 230 -14.97 5.89 16.92
CA ARG A 230 -15.70 5.08 17.91
C ARG A 230 -14.83 4.03 18.59
N GLN A 231 -13.87 3.42 17.91
CA GLN A 231 -12.96 2.44 18.52
C GLN A 231 -11.97 3.09 19.49
N SER A 232 -11.47 4.31 19.19
CA SER A 232 -10.61 5.06 20.11
C SER A 232 -11.32 5.53 21.39
N ASP A 233 -12.64 5.68 21.35
CA ASP A 233 -13.45 6.09 22.51
C ASP A 233 -13.83 4.92 23.43
N VAL A 234 -13.67 3.67 22.98
CA VAL A 234 -13.84 2.49 23.85
C VAL A 234 -12.57 2.30 24.67
N ARG A 235 -12.47 3.03 25.78
CA ARG A 235 -11.62 2.60 26.90
C ARG A 235 -12.12 1.25 27.37
N LEU A 236 -11.36 0.20 27.14
CA LEU A 236 -11.57 -1.08 27.82
C LEU A 236 -11.51 -0.83 29.34
N PRO A 237 -12.46 -1.33 30.14
CA PRO A 237 -12.34 -1.25 31.58
C PRO A 237 -11.07 -1.99 32.02
N ASN A 238 -10.31 -1.36 32.90
CA ASN A 238 -9.15 -1.93 33.57
C ASN A 238 -9.42 -3.38 33.97
N ARG A 239 -8.70 -4.34 33.37
CA ARG A 239 -8.48 -5.63 34.02
C ARG A 239 -7.44 -5.44 35.12
N GLN A 240 -7.91 -4.94 36.27
CA GLN A 240 -7.32 -5.25 37.56
C GLN A 240 -8.30 -6.17 38.28
N GLY A 241 -7.84 -7.37 38.65
CA GLY A 241 -8.59 -8.32 39.48
C GLY A 241 -9.04 -9.58 38.72
N LEU A 242 -8.13 -10.53 38.59
CA LEU A 242 -8.25 -11.95 39.02
C LEU A 242 -6.94 -12.68 38.68
#